data_AF-A0A661T9T1-F1
#
_entry.id   AF-A0A661T9T1-F1
#
_cell.length_a   1.000
_cell.length_b   1.000
_cell.length_c   1.000
_cell.angle_alpha   90.00
_cell.angle_beta   90.00
_cell.angle_gamma   90.00
#
_symmetry.space_group_name_H-M   'P 1'
#
loop_
_entity.id
_entity.type
_entity.pdbx_description
1 polymer ?
#
loop_
_entity_poly.entity_id
_entity_poly.type
_entity_poly.pdbx_seq_one_letter_code
_entity_poly.pdbx_strand_id
1 'polypeptide(L)'
;MQIERKETDAICHTLRGRLSARGLLLVEIHRLIRDVSNIIRDRGGDLTRPAAVRELARLGWRDQVVDEVSFELIRFILENGYPCGMKSDFSGQGPGGEVPPVSVAASWPPRSPHPPSGV
;
A
#
# COMPACT_ATOMS: atom_id res chain seq x y z
N MET A 1 -19.36 12.28 -20.37
CA MET A 1 -19.41 12.04 -18.91
C MET A 1 -18.08 12.51 -18.31
N GLN A 2 -18.02 13.72 -17.74
CA GLN A 2 -16.82 14.32 -17.11
C GLN A 2 -17.03 14.54 -15.59
N ILE A 3 -18.20 14.17 -15.07
CA ILE A 3 -18.62 14.41 -13.69
C ILE A 3 -18.05 13.32 -12.75
N GLU A 4 -18.03 12.06 -13.21
CA GLU A 4 -17.55 10.92 -12.40
C GLU A 4 -16.06 10.99 -12.04
N ARG A 5 -15.18 11.44 -12.96
CA ARG A 5 -13.73 11.50 -12.69
C ARG A 5 -13.34 12.47 -11.56
N LYS A 6 -14.03 13.60 -11.44
CA LYS A 6 -13.73 14.59 -10.40
C LYS A 6 -14.11 14.10 -9.00
N GLU A 7 -15.19 13.35 -8.92
CA GLU A 7 -15.69 12.80 -7.65
C GLU A 7 -14.77 11.69 -7.14
N THR A 8 -14.29 10.82 -8.03
CA THR A 8 -13.29 9.80 -7.73
C THR A 8 -11.99 10.39 -7.19
N ASP A 9 -11.47 11.44 -7.84
CA ASP A 9 -10.23 12.10 -7.40
C ASP A 9 -10.41 12.72 -6.01
N ALA A 10 -11.58 13.29 -5.72
CA ALA A 10 -11.90 13.83 -4.40
C ALA A 10 -11.98 12.73 -3.32
N ILE A 11 -12.55 11.56 -3.66
CA ILE A 11 -12.61 10.40 -2.77
C ILE A 11 -11.20 9.88 -2.46
N CYS A 12 -10.36 9.71 -3.48
CA CYS A 12 -8.97 9.28 -3.33
C CYS A 12 -8.13 10.30 -2.55
N HIS A 13 -8.32 11.59 -2.80
CA HIS A 13 -7.68 12.65 -2.05
C HIS A 13 -8.10 12.62 -0.57
N THR A 14 -9.39 12.42 -0.30
CA THR A 14 -9.93 12.31 1.06
C THR A 14 -9.37 11.09 1.79
N LEU A 15 -9.40 9.92 1.15
CA LEU A 15 -8.84 8.69 1.69
C LEU A 15 -7.35 8.86 2.03
N ARG A 16 -6.58 9.43 1.09
CA ARG A 16 -5.16 9.70 1.28
C ARG A 16 -4.92 10.66 2.44
N GLY A 17 -5.67 11.77 2.52
CA GLY A 17 -5.57 12.73 3.61
C GLY A 17 -5.83 12.09 4.98
N ARG A 18 -6.84 11.22 5.08
CA ARG A 18 -7.18 10.52 6.32
C ARG A 18 -6.09 9.52 6.74
N LEU A 19 -5.58 8.73 5.80
CA LEU A 19 -4.53 7.75 6.09
C LEU A 19 -3.19 8.42 6.38
N SER A 20 -2.84 9.51 5.69
CA SER A 20 -1.65 10.30 6.01
C SER A 20 -1.74 10.99 7.35
N ALA A 21 -2.92 11.47 7.77
CA ALA A 21 -3.13 11.99 9.12
C ALA A 21 -2.92 10.92 10.22
N ARG A 22 -3.03 9.63 9.87
CA ARG A 22 -2.71 8.50 10.75
C ARG A 22 -1.23 8.07 10.70
N GLY A 23 -0.41 8.81 9.95
CA GLY A 23 1.02 8.57 9.82
C GLY A 23 1.42 7.60 8.72
N LEU A 24 0.51 7.25 7.81
CA LEU A 24 0.86 6.42 6.65
C LEU A 24 1.50 7.25 5.54
N LEU A 25 2.61 6.76 5.02
CA LEU A 25 3.23 7.27 3.81
C LEU A 25 2.42 6.85 2.57
N LEU A 26 2.60 7.59 1.47
CA LEU A 26 1.90 7.29 0.21
C LEU A 26 2.08 5.83 -0.26
N VAL A 27 3.31 5.32 -0.14
CA VAL A 27 3.64 3.94 -0.52
C VAL A 27 2.88 2.94 0.36
N GLU A 28 2.74 3.22 1.65
CA GLU A 28 1.97 2.39 2.58
C GLU A 28 0.49 2.46 2.26
N ILE A 29 -0.05 3.65 1.94
CA ILE A 29 -1.44 3.82 1.51
C ILE A 29 -1.73 2.98 0.27
N HIS A 30 -0.83 3.00 -0.72
CA HIS A 30 -0.97 2.18 -1.93
C HIS A 30 -0.94 0.68 -1.62
N ARG A 31 -0.03 0.26 -0.73
CA ARG A 31 0.05 -1.14 -0.30
C ARG A 31 -1.21 -1.56 0.45
N LEU A 32 -1.72 -0.71 1.33
CA LEU A 32 -2.94 -0.95 2.10
C LEU A 32 -4.15 -1.11 1.19
N ILE A 33 -4.35 -0.22 0.21
CA ILE A 33 -5.45 -0.33 -0.75
C ILE A 33 -5.36 -1.65 -1.53
N ARG A 34 -4.16 -2.05 -1.95
CA ARG A 34 -3.93 -3.32 -2.63
C ARG A 34 -4.24 -4.53 -1.74
N ASP A 35 -3.79 -4.49 -0.49
CA ASP A 35 -4.00 -5.58 0.47
C ASP A 35 -5.51 -5.73 0.77
N VAL A 36 -6.22 -4.62 1.01
CA VAL A 36 -7.68 -4.64 1.19
C VAL A 36 -8.40 -5.15 -0.07
N SER A 37 -7.96 -4.73 -1.26
CA SER A 37 -8.51 -5.23 -2.53
C SER A 37 -8.36 -6.74 -2.68
N ASN A 38 -7.18 -7.28 -2.33
CA ASN A 38 -6.94 -8.70 -2.36
C ASN A 38 -7.83 -9.46 -1.36
N ILE A 39 -7.99 -8.93 -0.14
CA ILE A 39 -8.85 -9.55 0.89
C ILE A 39 -10.31 -9.56 0.45
N ILE A 40 -10.82 -8.45 -0.11
CA ILE A 40 -12.20 -8.36 -0.62
C ILE A 40 -12.40 -9.34 -1.78
N ARG A 41 -11.43 -9.45 -2.69
CA ARG A 41 -11.51 -10.40 -3.81
C ARG A 41 -11.51 -11.85 -3.35
N ASP A 42 -10.74 -12.17 -2.31
CA ASP A 42 -10.61 -13.53 -1.79
C ASP A 42 -11.82 -13.97 -0.94
N ARG A 43 -12.33 -13.09 -0.07
CA ARG A 43 -13.47 -13.39 0.82
C ARG A 43 -14.84 -13.00 0.26
N GLY A 44 -14.90 -12.22 -0.83
CA GLY A 44 -16.13 -11.75 -1.45
C GLY A 44 -16.73 -10.50 -0.79
N GLY A 45 -17.93 -10.11 -1.27
CA GLY A 45 -18.62 -8.86 -0.89
C GLY A 45 -19.14 -8.78 0.55
N ASP A 46 -19.14 -9.88 1.29
CA ASP A 46 -19.60 -9.91 2.70
C ASP A 46 -18.49 -9.58 3.71
N LEU A 47 -17.34 -9.08 3.23
CA LEU A 47 -16.22 -8.72 4.09
C LEU A 47 -16.59 -7.55 5.01
N THR A 48 -16.69 -7.83 6.30
CA THR A 48 -16.88 -6.80 7.32
C THR A 48 -15.55 -6.15 7.70
N ARG A 49 -15.59 -4.88 8.14
CA ARG A 49 -14.44 -4.15 8.68
C ARG A 49 -13.61 -4.96 9.69
N PRO A 50 -14.18 -5.57 10.76
CA PRO A 50 -13.40 -6.35 11.71
C PRO A 50 -12.75 -7.58 11.07
N ALA A 51 -13.36 -8.20 10.07
CA ALA A 51 -12.73 -9.29 9.33
C ALA A 51 -11.57 -8.80 8.48
N ALA A 52 -11.72 -7.67 7.79
CA ALA A 52 -10.65 -7.04 7.02
C ALA A 52 -9.47 -6.63 7.91
N VAL A 53 -9.72 -6.03 9.07
CA VAL A 53 -8.67 -5.64 10.04
C VAL A 53 -7.87 -6.85 10.51
N ARG A 54 -8.52 -7.98 10.81
CA ARG A 54 -7.81 -9.21 11.19
C ARG A 54 -6.90 -9.72 10.07
N GLU A 55 -7.35 -9.67 8.82
CA GLU A 55 -6.52 -10.08 7.68
C GLU A 55 -5.36 -9.10 7.45
N LEU A 56 -5.61 -7.80 7.57
CA LEU A 56 -4.55 -6.80 7.51
C LEU A 56 -3.52 -7.00 8.62
N ALA A 57 -3.95 -7.35 9.84
CA ALA A 57 -3.05 -7.67 10.95
C ALA A 57 -2.17 -8.89 10.63
N ARG A 58 -2.72 -9.93 9.98
CA ARG A 58 -1.93 -11.08 9.49
C ARG A 58 -0.90 -10.70 8.43
N LEU A 59 -1.15 -9.64 7.66
CA LEU A 59 -0.22 -9.08 6.68
C LEU A 59 0.79 -8.08 7.30
N GLY A 60 0.79 -7.94 8.63
CA GLY A 60 1.71 -7.09 9.37
C GLY A 60 1.27 -5.62 9.50
N TRP A 61 0.01 -5.31 9.22
CA TRP A 61 -0.55 -3.99 9.50
C TRP A 61 -0.97 -3.86 10.96
N ARG A 62 -1.08 -2.61 11.45
CA ARG A 62 -1.55 -2.32 12.81
C ARG A 62 -3.07 -2.50 12.91
N ASP A 63 -3.57 -2.96 14.05
CA ASP A 63 -5.00 -3.27 14.31
C ASP A 63 -5.99 -2.09 14.14
N GLN A 64 -5.52 -0.88 13.85
CA GLN A 64 -6.36 0.30 13.62
C GLN A 64 -5.87 1.15 12.44
N VAL A 65 -5.15 0.53 11.50
CA VAL A 65 -4.64 1.21 10.31
C VAL A 65 -5.78 1.78 9.44
N VAL A 66 -6.95 1.12 9.45
CA VAL A 66 -8.15 1.51 8.71
C VAL A 66 -9.28 1.78 9.69
N ASP A 67 -9.83 3.00 9.68
CA ASP A 67 -11.09 3.34 10.34
C ASP A 67 -12.31 2.98 9.48
N GLU A 68 -13.50 2.98 10.10
CA GLU A 68 -14.78 2.73 9.43
C GLU A 68 -14.92 3.51 8.12
N VAL A 69 -14.67 4.82 8.17
CA VAL A 69 -14.82 5.69 7.00
C VAL A 69 -13.79 5.34 5.93
N SER A 70 -12.54 5.08 6.32
CA SER A 70 -11.50 4.67 5.36
C SER A 70 -11.81 3.32 4.73
N PHE A 71 -12.38 2.37 5.48
CA PHE A 71 -12.81 1.07 4.96
C PHE A 71 -13.91 1.21 3.91
N GLU A 72 -14.96 1.97 4.24
CA GLU A 72 -16.08 2.21 3.33
C GLU A 72 -15.64 2.96 2.07
N LEU A 73 -14.72 3.94 2.18
CA LEU A 73 -14.17 4.62 1.01
C LEU A 73 -13.36 3.67 0.11
N ILE A 74 -12.53 2.80 0.69
CA ILE A 74 -11.78 1.80 -0.08
C ILE A 74 -12.75 0.83 -0.77
N ARG A 75 -13.77 0.36 -0.05
CA ARG A 75 -14.81 -0.51 -0.60
C ARG A 75 -15.53 0.15 -1.78
N PHE A 76 -15.97 1.39 -1.60
CA PHE A 76 -16.64 2.17 -2.64
C PHE A 76 -15.76 2.33 -3.89
N ILE A 77 -14.47 2.65 -3.71
CA ILE A 77 -13.51 2.77 -4.81
C ILE A 77 -13.39 1.44 -5.58
N LEU A 78 -13.33 0.32 -4.86
CA LEU A 78 -13.16 -1.01 -5.46
C LEU A 78 -14.42 -1.51 -6.17
N GLU A 79 -15.59 -1.34 -5.56
CA GLU A 79 -16.89 -1.75 -6.15
C GLU A 79 -17.20 -0.98 -7.44
N ASN A 80 -16.80 0.29 -7.51
CA ASN A 80 -17.00 1.12 -8.70
C ASN A 80 -15.83 1.07 -9.70
N GLY A 81 -14.80 0.26 -9.44
CA GLY A 81 -13.67 0.08 -10.37
C GLY A 81 -12.80 1.33 -10.54
N TYR A 82 -12.77 2.21 -9.55
CA TYR A 82 -12.08 3.48 -9.64
C TYR A 82 -10.56 3.32 -9.43
N PRO A 83 -9.71 3.73 -10.40
CA PRO A 83 -8.28 3.68 -10.23
C PRO A 83 -7.87 4.80 -9.28
N CYS A 84 -7.55 4.45 -8.03
CA CYS A 84 -7.09 5.44 -7.07
C CYS A 84 -5.65 5.85 -7.38
N GLY A 85 -5.45 6.75 -8.36
CA GLY A 85 -4.15 7.27 -8.76
C GLY A 85 -3.08 6.22 -9.07
N MET A 86 -3.47 4.95 -9.24
CA MET A 86 -2.59 3.87 -9.66
C MET A 86 -2.38 4.02 -11.16
N LYS A 87 -1.56 5.00 -11.55
CA LYS A 87 -0.81 4.84 -12.79
C LYS A 87 0.18 3.71 -12.53
N SER A 88 -0.30 2.49 -12.75
CA SER A 88 0.54 1.32 -12.94
C SER A 88 1.37 1.56 -14.19
N ASP A 89 2.51 2.22 -14.03
CA ASP A 89 3.59 2.24 -15.03
C ASP A 89 4.35 0.91 -15.06
N PHE A 90 3.69 -0.19 -14.65
CA PHE A 90 4.17 -1.54 -14.87
C PHE A 90 3.60 -2.07 -16.20
N SER A 91 3.86 -1.33 -17.28
CA SER A 91 4.06 -1.94 -18.60
C SER A 91 5.52 -2.36 -18.72
N GLY A 92 5.96 -3.23 -17.81
CA GLY A 92 7.18 -3.99 -17.94
C GLY A 92 6.87 -5.26 -18.73
N GLN A 93 6.75 -5.14 -20.04
CA GLN A 93 6.59 -6.29 -20.92
C GLN A 93 7.97 -6.87 -21.25
N GLY A 94 8.36 -7.91 -20.51
CA GLY A 94 9.07 -9.08 -21.03
C GLY A 94 10.56 -8.99 -21.38
N PRO A 95 11.24 -10.15 -21.53
CA PRO A 95 12.65 -10.32 -21.22
C PRO A 95 13.54 -10.30 -22.47
N GLY A 96 14.52 -9.40 -22.49
CA GLY A 96 15.64 -9.42 -23.44
C GLY A 96 16.92 -9.67 -22.65
N GLY A 97 17.48 -10.87 -22.79
CA GLY A 97 18.67 -11.27 -22.07
C GLY A 97 19.88 -10.43 -22.46
N GLU A 98 20.56 -9.91 -21.45
CA GLU A 98 22.02 -9.78 -21.49
C GLU A 98 22.51 -9.81 -20.05
N VAL A 99 23.14 -10.91 -19.66
CA VAL A 99 23.91 -11.01 -18.43
C VAL A 99 25.28 -10.40 -18.70
N PRO A 100 25.65 -9.24 -18.13
CA PRO A 100 27.04 -8.84 -18.12
C PRO A 100 27.82 -9.72 -17.13
N PRO A 101 29.09 -10.04 -17.44
CA PRO A 101 29.88 -10.98 -16.66
C PRO A 101 30.18 -10.42 -15.28
N VAL A 102 30.18 -11.33 -14.31
CA VAL A 102 30.67 -11.15 -12.95
C VAL A 102 31.97 -10.34 -12.94
N SER A 103 31.95 -9.20 -12.25
CA SER A 103 33.16 -8.54 -11.77
C SER A 103 33.05 -8.43 -10.26
N VAL A 104 33.73 -9.36 -9.60
CA VAL A 104 33.98 -9.34 -8.17
C VAL A 104 34.98 -8.22 -7.88
N ALA A 105 34.58 -7.19 -7.14
CA ALA A 105 35.51 -6.27 -6.48
C ALA A 105 34.77 -5.34 -5.50
N ALA A 106 35.45 -5.02 -4.40
CA ALA A 106 35.07 -4.16 -3.27
C ALA A 106 34.21 -4.87 -2.20
N SER A 107 34.80 -5.65 -1.29
CA SER A 107 35.63 -5.21 -0.15
C SER A 107 34.89 -4.24 0.77
N TRP A 108 34.29 -4.79 1.84
CA TRP A 108 34.29 -4.36 3.26
C TRP A 108 34.42 -2.87 3.69
N PRO A 109 33.94 -2.49 4.91
CA PRO A 109 33.76 -3.38 6.06
C PRO A 109 32.42 -3.34 6.82
N PRO A 110 32.23 -4.34 7.70
CA PRO A 110 31.10 -4.48 8.62
C PRO A 110 31.29 -3.69 9.94
N ARG A 111 30.14 -3.39 10.57
CA ARG A 111 29.83 -3.10 11.99
C ARG A 111 30.97 -2.82 12.99
N SER A 112 30.77 -1.80 13.83
CA SER A 112 31.07 -1.92 15.27
C SER A 112 30.12 -1.10 16.16
N PRO A 113 29.79 -1.59 17.38
CA PRO A 113 28.93 -0.95 18.37
C PRO A 113 29.71 -0.09 19.39
N HIS A 114 28.99 0.75 20.13
CA HIS A 114 29.39 1.75 21.14
C HIS A 114 30.39 1.32 22.24
N PRO A 115 30.92 2.29 23.01
CA PRO A 115 30.63 2.28 24.46
C PRO A 115 30.09 3.62 25.01
N PRO A 116 29.49 3.62 26.23
CA PRO A 116 28.91 4.78 26.88
C PRO A 116 29.93 5.61 27.67
N SER A 117 29.81 6.94 27.63
CA SER A 117 30.53 7.83 28.56
C SER A 117 29.68 8.06 29.81
N GLY A 118 30.20 7.62 30.96
CA GLY A 118 29.70 7.97 32.28
C GLY A 118 30.86 8.33 33.20
N VAL A 119 30.54 9.23 34.15
CA VAL A 119 31.27 9.81 35.30
C VAL A 119 32.46 10.72 35.03
#